data_AF-A0A444JY47-F1
#
_entry.id   AF-A0A444JY47-F1
#
_cell.length_a   1.000
_cell.length_b   1.000
_cell.length_c   1.000
_cell.angle_alpha   90.00
_cell.angle_beta   90.00
_cell.angle_gamma   90.00
#
_symmetry.space_group_name_H-M   'P 1'
#
loop_
_entity.id
_entity.type
_entity.pdbx_description
1 polymer ?
#
loop_
_entity_poly.entity_id
_entity_poly.type
_entity_poly.pdbx_seq_one_letter_code
_entity_poly.pdbx_strand_id
1 'polypeptide(L)'
;SSSNDSAGAAGTTDTSQLGAKIWIASDGTIHYSTASIDGLLQSLAAGQVLVDYVTYAIQLGNGTLSWATAAIQFTGTNDKPDIHLVTTDSAAASLTETNSPLTASGTLTVNDADVSDTVSASVTSVSLGGTTGGL
;
A
#
# COMPACT_ATOMS: atom_id res chain seq x y z
N SER A 1 26.88 38.88 -9.08
CA SER A 1 27.30 37.58 -8.51
C SER A 1 26.11 36.65 -8.60
N SER A 2 26.15 35.68 -9.50
CA SER A 2 25.07 34.74 -9.76
C SER A 2 24.98 33.71 -8.63
N SER A 3 24.08 33.91 -7.67
CA SER A 3 23.60 32.83 -6.81
C SER A 3 22.52 32.08 -7.58
N ASN A 4 22.95 31.06 -8.31
CA ASN A 4 22.05 30.12 -8.97
C ASN A 4 21.44 29.23 -7.87
N ASP A 5 20.47 29.79 -7.14
CA ASP A 5 19.59 28.99 -6.30
C ASP A 5 18.61 28.27 -7.22
N SER A 6 18.93 27.03 -7.58
CA SER A 6 18.01 26.16 -8.28
C SER A 6 17.14 25.35 -7.34
N ALA A 7 17.08 25.64 -6.03
CA ALA A 7 16.18 24.97 -5.09
C ALA A 7 14.70 25.43 -5.21
N GLY A 8 14.43 26.48 -6.00
CA GLY A 8 13.14 27.16 -6.07
C GLY A 8 12.30 26.93 -7.35
N ALA A 9 12.49 25.83 -8.08
CA ALA A 9 11.67 25.52 -9.25
C ALA A 9 10.97 24.17 -9.10
N ALA A 10 9.72 24.04 -9.56
CA ALA A 10 8.92 22.81 -9.54
C ALA A 10 9.51 21.62 -10.35
N GLY A 11 10.79 21.69 -10.72
CA GLY A 11 11.56 20.68 -11.45
C GLY A 11 12.90 20.31 -10.77
N THR A 12 13.08 20.53 -9.47
CA THR A 12 14.23 19.95 -8.74
C THR A 12 14.12 18.43 -8.67
N THR A 13 15.27 17.75 -8.63
CA THR A 13 15.38 16.30 -8.40
C THR A 13 15.56 15.96 -6.92
N ASP A 14 15.30 16.93 -6.03
CA ASP A 14 15.52 16.78 -4.60
C ASP A 14 14.51 15.79 -4.03
N THR A 15 15.01 14.90 -3.19
CA THR A 15 14.22 13.84 -2.59
C THR A 15 14.52 13.71 -1.10
N SER A 16 13.54 13.19 -0.36
CA SER A 16 13.71 12.78 1.02
C SER A 16 14.59 11.54 1.13
N GLN A 17 14.90 11.13 2.36
CA GLN A 17 15.61 9.87 2.60
C GLN A 17 14.87 8.65 2.02
N LEU A 18 13.53 8.65 2.04
CA LEU A 18 12.72 7.59 1.44
C LEU A 18 12.41 7.78 -0.05
N GLY A 19 12.88 8.87 -0.67
CA GLY A 19 12.68 9.12 -2.11
C GLY A 19 11.40 9.91 -2.45
N ALA A 20 10.72 10.49 -1.46
CA ALA A 20 9.61 11.41 -1.71
C ALA A 20 10.12 12.69 -2.37
N LYS A 21 9.37 13.26 -3.30
CA LYS A 21 9.79 14.48 -4.02
C LYS A 21 9.64 15.71 -3.11
N ILE A 22 10.64 16.58 -3.12
CA ILE A 22 10.69 17.80 -2.31
C ILE A 22 11.00 18.99 -3.20
N TRP A 23 10.32 20.12 -2.95
CA TRP A 23 10.65 21.39 -3.60
C TRP A 23 10.29 22.56 -2.69
N ILE A 24 10.89 23.72 -2.93
CA ILE A 24 10.58 24.96 -2.21
C ILE A 24 9.81 25.88 -3.17
N ALA A 25 8.67 26.39 -2.73
CA ALA A 25 7.90 27.39 -3.48
C ALA A 25 8.51 28.79 -3.31
N SER A 26 8.13 29.73 -4.17
CA SER A 26 8.67 31.11 -4.15
C SER A 26 8.38 31.90 -2.88
N ASP A 27 7.43 31.43 -2.07
CA ASP A 27 7.10 31.98 -0.75
C ASP A 27 7.94 31.38 0.40
N GLY A 28 8.86 30.45 0.08
CA GLY A 28 9.69 29.74 1.04
C GLY A 28 9.06 28.50 1.65
N THR A 29 7.84 28.12 1.23
CA THR A 29 7.16 26.92 1.72
C THR A 29 7.84 25.67 1.15
N ILE A 30 8.21 24.73 2.03
CA ILE A 30 8.69 23.40 1.62
C ILE A 30 7.47 22.52 1.32
N HIS A 31 7.43 21.97 0.12
CA HIS A 31 6.46 20.97 -0.28
C HIS A 31 7.08 19.58 -0.25
N TYR A 32 6.25 18.61 0.14
CA TYR A 32 6.62 17.20 0.22
C TYR A 32 5.52 16.37 -0.47
N SER A 33 5.89 15.57 -1.47
CA SER A 33 4.96 14.72 -2.21
C SER A 33 5.26 13.24 -2.00
N THR A 34 4.26 12.52 -1.51
CA THR A 34 4.29 11.08 -1.24
C THR A 34 4.13 10.21 -2.48
N ALA A 35 3.88 10.77 -3.66
CA ALA A 35 3.51 9.98 -4.85
C ALA A 35 4.53 8.90 -5.22
N SER A 36 5.83 9.17 -5.03
CA SER A 36 6.90 8.20 -5.31
C SER A 36 7.07 7.12 -4.23
N ILE A 37 6.46 7.31 -3.05
CA ILE A 37 6.55 6.39 -1.90
C ILE A 37 5.18 5.86 -1.49
N ASP A 38 4.13 6.08 -2.30
CA ASP A 38 2.75 5.74 -1.95
C ASP A 38 2.59 4.25 -1.66
N GLY A 39 3.16 3.38 -2.48
CA GLY A 39 3.12 1.92 -2.24
C GLY A 39 3.80 1.49 -0.93
N LEU A 40 4.82 2.22 -0.46
CA LEU A 40 5.44 1.97 0.85
C LEU A 40 4.50 2.41 1.98
N LEU A 41 3.81 3.53 1.82
CA LEU A 41 2.84 4.03 2.80
C LEU A 41 1.59 3.14 2.88
N GLN A 42 1.06 2.68 1.73
CA GLN A 42 -0.08 1.76 1.67
C GLN A 42 0.23 0.39 2.27
N SER A 43 1.50 0.01 2.40
CA SER A 43 1.89 -1.25 3.04
C SER A 43 1.98 -1.19 4.57
N LEU A 44 1.77 -0.01 5.17
CA LEU A 44 1.92 0.18 6.62
C LEU A 44 0.71 -0.35 7.37
N ALA A 45 0.91 -1.45 8.09
CA ALA A 45 -0.11 -2.01 8.98
C ALA A 45 -0.57 -1.02 10.07
N ALA A 46 -1.73 -1.30 10.68
CA ALA A 46 -2.26 -0.48 11.77
C ALA A 46 -1.26 -0.24 12.90
N GLY A 47 -0.96 1.03 13.17
CA GLY A 47 -0.03 1.44 14.24
C GLY A 47 1.45 1.24 13.91
N GLN A 48 1.78 0.71 12.73
CA GLN A 48 3.15 0.72 12.22
C GLN A 48 3.56 2.17 11.94
N VAL A 49 4.76 2.53 12.40
CA VAL A 49 5.29 3.88 12.22
C VAL A 49 6.45 3.86 11.24
N LEU A 50 6.36 4.70 10.21
CA LEU A 50 7.43 4.98 9.27
C LEU A 50 7.88 6.43 9.43
N VAL A 51 9.18 6.67 9.47
CA VAL A 51 9.74 8.02 9.59
C VAL A 51 10.60 8.31 8.37
N ASP A 52 10.34 9.44 7.74
CA ASP A 52 11.14 9.99 6.66
C ASP A 52 11.85 11.26 7.12
N TYR A 53 12.98 11.57 6.50
CA TYR A 53 13.81 12.71 6.87
C TYR A 53 14.09 13.60 5.67
N VAL A 54 13.98 14.91 5.91
CA VAL A 54 14.23 15.97 4.93
C VAL A 54 15.32 16.87 5.46
N THR A 55 16.43 16.99 4.73
CA THR A 55 17.51 17.92 5.07
C THR A 55 17.34 19.21 4.26
N TYR A 56 17.38 20.34 4.95
CA TYR A 56 17.24 21.67 4.35
C TYR A 56 18.33 22.62 4.86
N ALA A 57 18.61 23.66 4.08
CA ALA A 57 19.57 24.70 4.42
C ALA A 57 18.87 26.05 4.56
N ILE A 58 19.26 26.82 5.58
CA ILE A 58 18.86 28.21 5.79
C ILE A 58 20.07 29.08 5.46
N GLN A 59 19.90 30.02 4.54
CA GLN A 59 20.93 31.04 4.29
C GLN A 59 20.83 32.16 5.34
N LEU A 60 21.90 32.33 6.12
CA LEU A 60 22.04 33.41 7.09
C LEU A 60 22.35 34.72 6.38
N GLY A 61 22.10 35.86 7.03
CA GLY A 61 22.33 37.19 6.44
C GLY A 61 23.78 37.50 6.03
N ASN A 62 24.74 36.69 6.49
CA ASN A 62 26.16 36.76 6.08
C ASN A 62 26.48 35.86 4.87
N GLY A 63 25.47 35.21 4.26
CA GLY A 63 25.61 34.29 3.12
C GLY A 63 25.97 32.84 3.48
N THR A 64 26.23 32.53 4.75
CA THR A 64 26.52 31.16 5.22
C THR A 64 25.26 30.30 5.23
N LEU A 65 25.40 29.01 4.87
CA LEU A 65 24.31 28.04 4.98
C LEU A 65 24.37 27.32 6.33
N SER A 66 23.23 27.23 7.00
CA SER A 66 22.99 26.43 8.20
C SER A 66 22.08 25.27 7.84
N TRP A 67 22.47 24.03 8.14
CA TRP A 67 21.73 22.83 7.77
C TRP A 67 20.91 22.30 8.95
N ALA A 68 19.71 21.81 8.66
CA ALA A 68 18.82 21.16 9.63
C ALA A 68 18.06 20.00 8.98
N THR A 69 17.53 19.11 9.81
CA THR A 69 16.75 17.95 9.36
C THR A 69 15.35 17.99 9.99
N ALA A 70 14.32 17.85 9.17
CA ALA A 70 12.95 17.65 9.60
C ALA A 70 12.60 16.16 9.53
N ALA A 71 11.90 15.66 10.55
CA ALA A 71 11.35 14.32 10.58
C ALA A 71 9.86 14.36 10.25
N ILE A 72 9.42 13.49 9.33
CA ILE A 72 8.02 13.33 8.92
C ILE A 72 7.60 11.93 9.33
N GLN A 73 6.56 11.83 10.16
CA GLN A 73 6.09 10.57 10.70
C GLN A 73 4.77 10.17 10.06
N PHE A 74 4.72 8.94 9.55
CA PHE A 74 3.53 8.28 9.05
C PHE A 74 3.13 7.17 10.02
N THR A 75 1.84 7.07 10.29
CA THR A 75 1.26 5.97 11.06
C THR A 75 0.30 5.22 10.16
N GLY A 76 0.54 3.92 9.98
CA GLY A 76 -0.31 3.05 9.18
C GLY A 76 -1.70 2.90 9.78
N THR A 77 -2.68 2.75 8.91
CA THR A 77 -4.07 2.43 9.22
C THR A 77 -4.38 1.05 8.68
N ASN A 78 -5.21 0.26 9.38
CA ASN A 78 -5.62 -1.04 8.84
C ASN A 78 -6.69 -0.84 7.76
N ASP A 79 -6.38 -1.22 6.52
CA ASP A 79 -7.37 -1.58 5.51
C ASP A 79 -7.76 -3.05 5.74
N LYS A 80 -9.04 -3.39 5.61
CA LYS A 80 -9.48 -4.78 5.81
C LYS A 80 -9.26 -5.57 4.52
N PRO A 81 -8.95 -6.88 4.61
CA PRO A 81 -8.92 -7.73 3.43
C PRO A 81 -10.28 -7.71 2.74
N ASP A 82 -10.26 -7.44 1.44
CA ASP A 82 -11.42 -7.54 0.57
C ASP A 82 -11.40 -8.90 -0.14
N ILE A 83 -12.44 -9.70 0.09
CA ILE A 83 -12.61 -11.03 -0.51
C ILE A 83 -13.79 -10.96 -1.46
N HIS A 84 -13.53 -11.17 -2.75
CA HIS A 84 -14.56 -11.14 -3.79
C HIS A 84 -14.32 -12.21 -4.85
N LEU A 85 -15.30 -12.38 -5.75
CA LEU A 85 -15.18 -13.28 -6.88
C LEU A 85 -14.79 -12.47 -8.12
N VAL A 86 -13.73 -12.88 -8.79
CA VAL A 86 -13.48 -12.50 -10.19
C VAL A 86 -13.98 -13.60 -11.13
N THR A 87 -13.93 -13.37 -12.45
CA THR A 87 -14.50 -14.29 -13.45
C THR A 87 -13.89 -15.70 -13.44
N THR A 88 -12.67 -15.85 -12.93
CA THR A 88 -11.99 -17.15 -12.77
C THR A 88 -12.26 -17.83 -11.43
N ASP A 89 -12.91 -17.14 -10.49
CA ASP A 89 -13.19 -17.66 -9.16
C ASP A 89 -14.47 -18.50 -9.14
N SER A 90 -14.60 -19.32 -8.10
CA SER A 90 -15.77 -20.17 -7.89
C SER A 90 -15.98 -20.41 -6.40
N ALA A 91 -17.02 -19.78 -5.84
CA ALA A 91 -17.41 -19.97 -4.44
C ALA A 91 -18.29 -21.21 -4.19
N ALA A 92 -18.76 -21.86 -5.27
CA ALA A 92 -19.58 -23.06 -5.20
C ALA A 92 -19.31 -23.97 -6.40
N ALA A 93 -19.51 -25.26 -6.21
CA ALA A 93 -19.44 -26.26 -7.26
C ALA A 93 -20.62 -27.24 -7.12
N SER A 94 -21.21 -27.63 -8.25
CA SER A 94 -22.21 -28.69 -8.32
C SER A 94 -21.59 -29.92 -8.98
N LEU A 95 -21.67 -31.06 -8.31
CA LEU A 95 -21.14 -32.33 -8.81
C LEU A 95 -22.29 -33.31 -8.99
N THR A 96 -22.28 -34.03 -10.11
CA THR A 96 -23.25 -35.10 -10.38
C THR A 96 -22.74 -36.41 -9.78
N GLU A 97 -23.62 -37.14 -9.09
CA GLU A 97 -23.28 -38.43 -8.48
C GLU A 97 -22.78 -39.43 -9.53
N THR A 98 -21.71 -40.17 -9.20
CA THR A 98 -21.16 -41.27 -10.00
C THR A 98 -20.58 -42.36 -9.09
N ASN A 99 -20.20 -43.50 -9.66
CA ASN A 99 -19.50 -44.59 -8.93
C ASN A 99 -18.01 -44.28 -8.64
N SER A 100 -17.55 -43.05 -8.90
CA SER A 100 -16.19 -42.59 -8.66
C SER A 100 -16.16 -41.44 -7.64
N PRO A 101 -15.05 -41.24 -6.91
CA PRO A 101 -14.88 -40.08 -6.03
C PRO A 101 -15.08 -38.76 -6.79
N LEU A 102 -15.81 -37.85 -6.19
CA LEU A 102 -16.07 -36.51 -6.73
C LEU A 102 -15.24 -35.48 -5.97
N THR A 103 -14.55 -34.61 -6.70
CA THR A 103 -13.77 -33.50 -6.14
C THR A 103 -14.16 -32.20 -6.83
N ALA A 104 -14.32 -31.15 -6.04
CA ALA A 104 -14.44 -29.78 -6.55
C ALA A 104 -13.35 -28.90 -5.94
N SER A 105 -12.83 -28.00 -6.76
CA SER A 105 -11.91 -26.94 -6.37
C SER A 105 -12.45 -25.61 -6.90
N GLY A 106 -12.17 -24.55 -6.18
CA GLY A 106 -12.45 -23.18 -6.59
C GLY A 106 -11.41 -22.26 -5.99
N THR A 107 -11.31 -21.05 -6.54
CA THR A 107 -10.48 -19.98 -6.00
C THR A 107 -11.37 -18.83 -5.52
N LEU A 108 -10.82 -18.04 -4.60
CA LEU A 108 -11.32 -16.74 -4.20
C LEU A 108 -10.16 -15.75 -4.35
N THR A 109 -10.45 -14.58 -4.90
CA THR A 109 -9.49 -13.49 -4.97
C THR A 109 -9.53 -12.69 -3.68
N VAL A 110 -8.35 -12.35 -3.19
CA VAL A 110 -8.15 -11.58 -1.96
C VAL A 110 -7.26 -10.40 -2.30
N ASN A 111 -7.70 -9.20 -1.93
CA ASN A 111 -6.91 -8.00 -2.01
C ASN A 111 -6.80 -7.36 -0.64
N ASP A 112 -5.58 -6.99 -0.28
CA ASP A 112 -5.28 -6.19 0.89
C ASP A 112 -4.11 -5.26 0.56
N ALA A 113 -4.22 -4.01 0.98
CA ALA A 113 -3.13 -3.04 0.84
C ALA A 113 -2.04 -3.27 1.90
N ASP A 114 -2.45 -3.72 3.09
CA ASP A 114 -1.57 -4.00 4.22
C ASP A 114 -0.95 -5.39 4.11
N VAL A 115 0.32 -5.51 4.50
CA VAL A 115 1.07 -6.77 4.40
C VAL A 115 0.86 -7.71 5.62
N SER A 116 0.10 -7.30 6.63
CA SER A 116 0.00 -8.02 7.92
C SER A 116 -1.20 -8.95 8.04
N ASP A 117 -2.21 -8.81 7.18
CA ASP A 117 -3.50 -9.43 7.45
C ASP A 117 -3.54 -10.89 7.01
N THR A 118 -4.27 -11.70 7.79
CA THR A 118 -4.40 -13.14 7.54
C THR A 118 -5.81 -13.44 7.05
N VAL A 119 -5.92 -14.07 5.87
CA VAL A 119 -7.19 -14.52 5.31
C VAL A 119 -7.31 -16.04 5.37
N SER A 120 -8.47 -16.54 5.82
CA SER A 120 -8.76 -17.98 5.90
C SER A 120 -9.99 -18.32 5.07
N ALA A 121 -9.89 -19.38 4.27
CA ALA A 121 -10.99 -19.95 3.50
C ALA A 121 -11.43 -21.29 4.10
N SER A 122 -12.74 -21.55 4.13
CA SER A 122 -13.30 -22.82 4.61
C SER A 122 -14.54 -23.21 3.80
N VAL A 123 -14.82 -24.52 3.76
CA VAL A 123 -16.06 -25.05 3.18
C VAL A 123 -17.12 -25.08 4.28
N THR A 124 -18.13 -24.23 4.17
CA THR A 124 -19.18 -24.10 5.20
C THR A 124 -20.14 -25.28 5.22
N SER A 125 -20.45 -25.87 4.06
CA SER A 125 -21.42 -26.96 3.96
C SER A 125 -21.22 -27.78 2.69
N VAL A 126 -21.54 -29.07 2.78
CA VAL A 126 -21.76 -29.96 1.65
C VAL A 126 -23.16 -30.51 1.78
N SER A 127 -24.02 -30.27 0.80
CA SER A 127 -25.38 -30.81 0.77
C SER A 127 -25.52 -31.79 -0.39
N LEU A 128 -26.04 -32.98 -0.10
CA LEU A 128 -26.42 -33.96 -1.11
C LEU A 128 -27.91 -33.77 -1.43
N GLY A 129 -28.26 -33.79 -2.71
CA GLY A 129 -29.64 -33.76 -3.17
C GLY A 129 -29.91 -34.90 -4.15
N GLY A 130 -31.03 -35.59 -3.99
CA GLY A 130 -31.42 -36.73 -4.83
C GLY A 130 -32.00 -37.89 -4.01
N THR A 131 -32.63 -38.85 -4.70
CA THR A 131 -33.03 -40.12 -4.08
C THR A 131 -31.76 -40.95 -3.93
N THR A 132 -31.23 -41.10 -2.71
CA THR A 132 -30.29 -42.19 -2.42
C THR A 132 -31.08 -43.47 -2.65
N GLY A 133 -30.94 -44.08 -3.84
CA GLY A 133 -31.55 -45.36 -4.13
C GLY A 133 -31.13 -46.31 -3.02
N GLY A 134 -32.09 -46.70 -2.18
CA GLY A 134 -31.84 -47.61 -1.08
C GLY A 134 -31.05 -48.82 -1.56
N LEU A 135 -30.11 -49.22 -0.71
CA LEU A 135 -29.26 -50.41 -0.81
C LEU A 135 -30.01 -51.63 -1.37
#